data_AF-A0A3N4H9X7-F1
#
_entry.id   AF-A0A3N4H9X7-F1
#
_cell.length_a   1.000
_cell.length_b   1.000
_cell.length_c   1.000
_cell.angle_alpha   90.00
_cell.angle_beta   90.00
_cell.angle_gamma   90.00
#
_symmetry.space_group_name_H-M   'P 1'
#
loop_
_entity.id
_entity.type
_entity.pdbx_description
1 polymer ?
#
loop_
_entity_poly.entity_id
_entity_poly.type
_entity_poly.pdbx_seq_one_letter_code
_entity_poly.pdbx_strand_id
1 'polypeptide(L)'
;MLNRRILRVKAFQNLYAYEQCKASNLNLAKDQIREAFQLDLNTMEVQDKGLLKKEAAEAIELFTSNLNKDSFSMGGISNEKIIKEVKSALNFFYSANKKDFDFLAKNMVASAERIPQLYLFALEILLAFGNHVALEVEKKRKYSSEKTVINQGELNLAKNKILTKLKNSPEFKSATIRQMANIDDLELEIKEWFRDYVKPLESYKAYLIIEEPSLEDDFEIADDILKKVIFKIDAILNYFSEKDLNWTENKSVVRSLASKVLKNIKENFEVDGEVLPEIAINWEEDKEFFQNIFNLTVENDDINKDLIAKRTQNWDIERIAQTDKIILSMAITEMKNFPSIPVKVTINEYIDISKTYSTPKSKQFVNGLLDVVSKELTQNGQIRKSGRGLLDNK
;
A
#
# COMPACT_ATOMS: atom_id res chain seq x y z
N MET A 1 -11.38 5.66 8.69
CA MET A 1 -10.46 5.77 7.53
C MET A 1 -9.60 4.53 7.41
N LEU A 2 -9.52 3.88 6.23
CA LEU A 2 -8.35 3.07 5.91
C LEU A 2 -7.28 4.14 5.97
N ASN A 3 -6.48 4.16 7.05
CA ASN A 3 -5.80 5.40 7.43
C ASN A 3 -5.10 5.88 6.16
N ARG A 4 -5.46 7.05 5.60
CA ARG A 4 -4.95 7.47 4.28
C ARG A 4 -3.43 7.35 4.22
N ARG A 5 -2.78 7.35 5.39
CA ARG A 5 -1.47 6.78 5.69
C ARG A 5 -1.09 5.51 4.91
N ILE A 6 -1.83 4.41 4.98
CA ILE A 6 -1.56 3.15 4.27
C ILE A 6 -1.59 3.38 2.75
N LEU A 7 -2.58 4.13 2.25
CA LEU A 7 -2.67 4.45 0.83
C LEU A 7 -1.51 5.34 0.37
N ARG A 8 -1.08 6.31 1.19
CA ARG A 8 0.13 7.11 0.95
C ARG A 8 1.38 6.24 0.93
N VAL A 9 1.53 5.30 1.87
CA VAL A 9 2.66 4.37 1.89
C VAL A 9 2.69 3.54 0.62
N LYS A 10 1.54 3.02 0.17
CA LYS A 10 1.47 2.25 -1.09
C LYS A 10 1.72 3.10 -2.32
N ALA A 11 1.22 4.33 -2.34
CA ALA A 11 1.47 5.25 -3.44
C ALA A 11 2.96 5.58 -3.51
N PHE A 12 3.60 5.79 -2.34
CA PHE A 12 5.04 5.96 -2.23
C PHE A 12 5.82 4.75 -2.78
N GLN A 13 5.44 3.52 -2.40
CA GLN A 13 6.08 2.31 -2.91
C GLN A 13 5.95 2.18 -4.44
N ASN A 14 4.77 2.46 -4.99
CA ASN A 14 4.55 2.41 -6.44
C ASN A 14 5.27 3.53 -7.19
N LEU A 15 5.34 4.74 -6.63
CA LEU A 15 6.13 5.84 -7.18
C LEU A 15 7.63 5.54 -7.13
N TYR A 16 8.11 4.89 -6.07
CA TYR A 16 9.50 4.43 -5.98
C TYR A 16 9.80 3.39 -7.07
N ALA A 17 8.93 2.40 -7.25
CA ALA A 17 9.05 1.43 -8.34
C ALA A 17 9.05 2.12 -9.71
N TYR A 18 8.15 3.09 -9.92
CA TYR A 18 8.07 3.86 -11.16
C TYR A 18 9.35 4.65 -11.44
N GLU A 19 9.92 5.33 -10.45
CA GLU A 19 11.19 6.06 -10.61
C GLU A 19 12.35 5.11 -10.94
N GLN A 20 12.37 3.89 -10.38
CA GLN A 20 13.37 2.87 -10.74
C GLN A 20 13.19 2.39 -12.19
N CYS A 21 11.96 2.13 -12.62
CA CYS A 21 11.64 1.80 -14.01
C CYS A 21 12.08 2.94 -14.96
N LYS A 22 11.73 4.19 -14.64
CA LYS A 22 12.11 5.39 -15.42
C LYS A 22 13.63 5.53 -15.53
N ALA A 23 14.37 5.30 -14.44
CA ALA A 23 15.84 5.32 -14.46
C ALA A 23 16.44 4.17 -15.31
N SER A 24 15.85 2.98 -15.24
CA SER A 24 16.26 1.83 -16.06
C SER A 24 16.00 2.09 -17.55
N ASN A 25 14.81 2.58 -17.90
CA ASN A 25 14.43 2.93 -19.28
C ASN A 25 15.34 4.03 -19.85
N LEU A 26 15.75 4.98 -19.02
CA LEU A 26 16.72 6.00 -19.41
C LEU A 26 18.06 5.40 -19.82
N ASN A 27 18.56 4.42 -19.05
CA ASN A 27 19.82 3.75 -19.34
C ASN A 27 19.70 2.89 -20.60
N LEU A 28 18.60 2.14 -20.76
CA LEU A 28 18.33 1.36 -21.97
C LEU A 28 18.28 2.23 -23.22
N ALA A 29 17.67 3.41 -23.15
CA ALA A 29 17.64 4.35 -24.28
C ALA A 29 19.04 4.88 -24.63
N LYS A 30 19.88 5.14 -23.61
CA LYS A 30 21.29 5.52 -23.81
C LYS A 30 22.11 4.38 -24.42
N ASP A 31 21.86 3.13 -24.01
CA ASP A 31 22.52 1.95 -24.55
C ASP A 31 22.13 1.71 -26.00
N GLN A 32 20.85 1.87 -26.34
CA GLN A 32 20.37 1.83 -27.73
C GLN A 32 21.11 2.86 -28.61
N ILE A 33 21.30 4.08 -28.11
CA ILE A 33 22.11 5.10 -28.81
C ILE A 33 23.54 4.60 -28.97
N ARG A 34 24.19 4.11 -27.91
CA ARG A 34 25.59 3.62 -27.98
C ARG A 34 25.75 2.49 -28.99
N GLU A 35 24.82 1.55 -29.03
CA GLU A 35 24.81 0.42 -29.96
C GLU A 35 24.71 0.88 -31.43
N ALA A 36 23.90 1.90 -31.72
CA ALA A 36 23.76 2.44 -33.08
C ALA A 36 25.05 3.09 -33.63
N PHE A 37 26.01 3.44 -32.75
CA PHE A 37 27.32 3.98 -33.09
C PHE A 37 28.48 3.00 -32.78
N GLN A 38 28.19 1.70 -32.61
CA GLN A 38 29.25 0.69 -32.57
C GLN A 38 29.81 0.42 -33.98
N LEU A 39 30.99 -0.24 -34.01
CA LEU A 39 31.61 -0.65 -35.27
C LEU A 39 30.71 -1.65 -35.98
N ASP A 40 30.28 -1.33 -37.19
CA ASP A 40 29.56 -2.31 -38.01
C ASP A 40 30.56 -3.32 -38.60
N LEU A 41 30.58 -4.51 -37.98
CA LEU A 41 31.45 -5.63 -38.35
C LEU A 41 31.13 -6.19 -39.75
N ASN A 42 29.99 -5.84 -40.34
CA ASN A 42 29.57 -6.36 -41.65
C ASN A 42 30.02 -5.47 -42.81
N THR A 43 30.53 -4.26 -42.55
CA THR A 43 31.04 -3.37 -43.59
C THR A 43 32.52 -3.64 -43.87
N MET A 44 32.90 -3.55 -45.14
CA MET A 44 34.32 -3.60 -45.55
C MET A 44 35.03 -2.24 -45.43
N GLU A 45 34.31 -1.18 -45.04
CA GLU A 45 34.87 0.17 -44.87
C GLU A 45 35.58 0.32 -43.52
N VAL A 46 36.73 1.00 -43.53
CA VAL A 46 37.47 1.31 -42.29
C VAL A 46 36.73 2.42 -41.55
N GLN A 47 36.12 2.07 -40.43
CA GLN A 47 35.39 3.01 -39.59
C GLN A 47 36.32 3.69 -38.57
N ASP A 48 36.19 5.01 -38.43
CA ASP A 48 36.90 5.76 -37.40
C ASP A 48 36.21 5.56 -36.04
N LYS A 49 36.85 4.74 -35.20
CA LYS A 49 36.40 4.44 -33.84
C LYS A 49 36.34 5.68 -32.93
N GLY A 50 37.17 6.69 -33.18
CA GLY A 50 37.16 7.96 -32.46
C GLY A 50 35.96 8.81 -32.82
N LEU A 51 35.66 8.91 -34.12
CA LEU A 51 34.50 9.64 -34.64
C LEU A 51 33.19 9.06 -34.11
N LEU A 52 33.00 7.73 -34.21
CA LEU A 52 31.79 7.05 -33.73
C LEU A 52 31.54 7.25 -32.23
N LYS A 53 32.59 7.22 -31.40
CA LYS A 53 32.48 7.53 -29.96
C LYS A 53 32.04 8.96 -29.71
N LYS A 54 32.52 9.91 -30.52
CA LYS A 54 32.15 11.32 -30.41
C LYS A 54 30.69 11.53 -30.82
N GLU A 55 30.26 10.94 -31.94
CA GLU A 55 28.86 10.99 -32.39
C GLU A 55 27.90 10.37 -31.36
N ALA A 56 28.29 9.25 -30.73
CA ALA A 56 27.51 8.65 -29.65
C ALA A 56 27.37 9.59 -28.44
N ALA A 57 28.44 10.30 -28.05
CA ALA A 57 28.40 11.25 -26.95
C ALA A 57 27.51 12.46 -27.28
N GLU A 58 27.64 13.02 -28.48
CA GLU A 58 26.79 14.11 -28.99
C GLU A 58 25.31 13.69 -29.05
N ALA A 59 25.03 12.45 -29.47
CA ALA A 59 23.67 11.90 -29.49
C ALA A 59 23.10 11.76 -28.06
N ILE A 60 23.89 11.30 -27.09
CA ILE A 60 23.45 11.19 -25.70
C ILE A 60 23.18 12.59 -25.10
N GLU A 61 24.04 13.58 -25.36
CA GLU A 61 23.81 14.95 -24.93
C GLU A 61 22.53 15.52 -25.55
N LEU A 62 22.33 15.34 -26.86
CA LEU A 62 21.12 15.78 -27.54
C LEU A 62 19.88 15.10 -26.95
N PHE A 63 19.93 13.79 -26.72
CA PHE A 63 18.87 13.03 -26.08
C PHE A 63 18.53 13.59 -24.70
N THR A 64 19.52 13.73 -23.81
CA THR A 64 19.30 14.24 -22.46
C THR A 64 18.73 15.66 -22.42
N SER A 65 19.16 16.53 -23.35
CA SER A 65 18.63 17.90 -23.45
C SER A 65 17.19 17.99 -23.95
N ASN A 66 16.64 16.90 -24.50
CA ASN A 66 15.29 16.81 -25.05
C ASN A 66 14.32 15.97 -24.19
N LEU A 67 14.76 15.42 -23.06
CA LEU A 67 13.91 14.60 -22.17
C LEU A 67 12.77 15.39 -21.50
N ASN A 68 12.95 16.69 -21.31
CA ASN A 68 11.99 17.54 -20.58
C ASN A 68 11.44 18.67 -21.47
N LYS A 69 11.51 18.52 -22.80
CA LYS A 69 11.04 19.53 -23.75
C LYS A 69 9.77 19.04 -24.45
N ASP A 70 8.78 19.93 -24.57
CA ASP A 70 7.54 19.68 -25.31
C ASP A 70 7.78 19.46 -26.82
N SER A 71 8.90 19.96 -27.34
CA SER A 71 9.27 19.83 -28.75
C SER A 71 10.75 19.48 -28.93
N PHE A 72 11.02 18.63 -29.92
CA PHE A 72 12.38 18.20 -30.24
C PHE A 72 13.18 19.38 -30.80
N SER A 73 14.31 19.68 -30.14
CA SER A 73 15.25 20.71 -30.54
C SER A 73 16.54 20.07 -31.02
N MET A 74 16.97 20.41 -32.24
CA MET A 74 18.17 19.85 -32.86
C MET A 74 19.49 20.41 -32.30
N GLY A 75 19.45 21.49 -31.51
CA GLY A 75 20.65 22.04 -30.85
C GLY A 75 21.80 22.46 -31.78
N GLY A 76 21.54 22.64 -33.08
CA GLY A 76 22.58 22.92 -34.09
C GLY A 76 23.25 21.69 -34.71
N ILE A 77 22.82 20.47 -34.33
CA ILE A 77 23.32 19.21 -34.91
C ILE A 77 22.60 18.96 -36.24
N SER A 78 23.37 18.72 -37.30
CA SER A 78 22.88 18.45 -38.66
C SER A 78 23.03 16.98 -39.09
N ASN A 79 23.68 16.14 -38.28
CA ASN A 79 23.89 14.73 -38.60
C ASN A 79 22.55 13.97 -38.53
N GLU A 80 22.07 13.51 -39.69
CA GLU A 80 20.79 12.80 -39.82
C GLU A 80 20.73 11.50 -39.02
N LYS A 81 21.86 10.78 -38.92
CA LYS A 81 21.95 9.54 -38.14
C LYS A 81 21.74 9.84 -36.65
N ILE A 82 22.42 10.87 -36.11
CA ILE A 82 22.24 11.31 -34.72
C ILE A 82 20.79 11.68 -34.44
N ILE A 83 20.18 12.49 -35.31
CA ILE A 83 18.79 12.94 -35.14
C ILE A 83 17.81 11.74 -35.15
N LYS A 84 18.01 10.80 -36.07
CA LYS A 84 17.16 9.61 -36.20
C LYS A 84 17.23 8.73 -34.96
N GLU A 85 18.44 8.42 -34.50
CA GLU A 85 18.63 7.55 -33.33
C GLU A 85 18.15 8.22 -32.04
N VAL A 86 18.35 9.52 -31.88
CA VAL A 86 17.82 10.26 -30.71
C VAL A 86 16.30 10.25 -30.70
N LYS A 87 15.64 10.48 -31.85
CA LYS A 87 14.17 10.40 -31.94
C LYS A 87 13.65 9.00 -31.62
N SER A 88 14.35 7.97 -32.11
CA SER A 88 14.04 6.57 -31.82
C SER A 88 14.13 6.29 -30.31
N ALA A 89 15.23 6.71 -29.67
CA ALA A 89 15.46 6.54 -28.24
C ALA A 89 14.46 7.33 -27.37
N LEU A 90 14.07 8.55 -27.77
CA LEU A 90 13.01 9.32 -27.11
C LEU A 90 11.67 8.60 -27.19
N ASN A 91 11.29 8.12 -28.37
CA ASN A 91 10.05 7.36 -28.56
C ASN A 91 10.03 6.08 -27.71
N PHE A 92 11.16 5.36 -27.68
CA PHE A 92 11.33 4.20 -26.80
C PHE A 92 11.14 4.59 -25.33
N PHE A 93 11.87 5.61 -24.85
CA PHE A 93 11.81 6.07 -23.46
C PHE A 93 10.40 6.47 -23.03
N TYR A 94 9.71 7.30 -23.79
CA TYR A 94 8.35 7.73 -23.46
C TYR A 94 7.34 6.57 -23.54
N SER A 95 7.45 5.70 -24.55
CA SER A 95 6.53 4.57 -24.69
C SER A 95 6.74 3.51 -23.59
N ALA A 96 7.99 3.25 -23.19
CA ALA A 96 8.31 2.35 -22.09
C ALA A 96 7.80 2.91 -20.75
N ASN A 97 8.10 4.17 -20.46
CA ASN A 97 7.61 4.82 -19.22
C ASN A 97 6.09 4.86 -19.14
N LYS A 98 5.39 5.06 -20.27
CA LYS A 98 3.93 5.01 -20.31
C LYS A 98 3.41 3.61 -19.99
N LYS A 99 4.01 2.56 -20.56
CA LYS A 99 3.63 1.16 -20.27
C LYS A 99 3.84 0.82 -18.79
N ASP A 100 4.96 1.23 -18.21
CA ASP A 100 5.25 1.01 -16.79
C ASP A 100 4.27 1.76 -15.89
N PHE A 101 3.96 3.02 -16.23
CA PHE A 101 2.94 3.80 -15.53
C PHE A 101 1.57 3.12 -15.56
N ASP A 102 1.08 2.72 -16.74
CA ASP A 102 -0.23 2.09 -16.90
C ASP A 102 -0.30 0.76 -16.13
N PHE A 103 0.79 -0.02 -16.15
CA PHE A 103 0.90 -1.27 -15.41
C PHE A 103 0.85 -1.04 -13.90
N LEU A 104 1.65 -0.10 -13.38
CA LEU A 104 1.70 0.20 -11.95
C LEU A 104 0.39 0.81 -11.46
N ALA A 105 -0.17 1.79 -12.18
CA ALA A 105 -1.44 2.44 -11.82
C ALA A 105 -2.58 1.41 -11.69
N LYS A 106 -2.66 0.44 -12.61
CA LYS A 106 -3.67 -0.63 -12.58
C LYS A 106 -3.45 -1.60 -11.42
N ASN A 107 -2.22 -2.09 -11.25
CA ASN A 107 -1.91 -3.11 -10.23
C ASN A 107 -1.94 -2.55 -8.81
N MET A 108 -1.60 -1.27 -8.64
CA MET A 108 -1.63 -0.58 -7.36
C MET A 108 -3.04 -0.63 -6.74
N VAL A 109 -4.06 -0.28 -7.52
CA VAL A 109 -5.47 -0.31 -7.07
C VAL A 109 -5.89 -1.74 -6.74
N ALA A 110 -5.63 -2.69 -7.63
CA ALA A 110 -5.98 -4.09 -7.41
C ALA A 110 -5.31 -4.67 -6.15
N SER A 111 -4.06 -4.29 -5.86
CA SER A 111 -3.37 -4.71 -4.63
C SER A 111 -4.00 -4.10 -3.38
N ALA A 112 -4.48 -2.85 -3.44
CA ALA A 112 -5.14 -2.22 -2.30
C ALA A 112 -6.56 -2.75 -2.07
N GLU A 113 -7.29 -3.11 -3.14
CA GLU A 113 -8.61 -3.76 -3.07
C GLU A 113 -8.58 -5.11 -2.35
N ARG A 114 -7.43 -5.81 -2.36
CA ARG A 114 -7.26 -7.08 -1.63
C ARG A 114 -7.19 -6.92 -0.12
N ILE A 115 -6.71 -5.79 0.41
CA ILE A 115 -6.54 -5.64 1.87
C ILE A 115 -7.87 -5.77 2.62
N PRO A 116 -8.97 -5.12 2.18
CA PRO A 116 -10.27 -5.36 2.76
C PRO A 116 -10.66 -6.83 2.79
N GLN A 117 -10.44 -7.54 1.69
CA GLN A 117 -10.72 -8.97 1.59
C GLN A 117 -9.88 -9.80 2.58
N LEU A 118 -8.59 -9.51 2.73
CA LEU A 118 -7.68 -10.27 3.60
C LEU A 118 -8.07 -10.17 5.08
N TYR A 119 -8.51 -9.00 5.57
CA TYR A 119 -8.92 -8.90 6.98
C TYR A 119 -10.26 -9.60 7.21
N LEU A 120 -11.16 -9.60 6.21
CA LEU A 120 -12.41 -10.36 6.26
C LEU A 120 -12.13 -11.86 6.33
N PHE A 121 -11.19 -12.39 5.53
CA PHE A 121 -10.75 -13.79 5.67
C PHE A 121 -10.25 -14.12 7.07
N ALA A 122 -9.45 -13.23 7.68
CA ALA A 122 -8.98 -13.44 9.05
C ALA A 122 -10.14 -13.51 10.08
N LEU A 123 -11.17 -12.69 9.89
CA LEU A 123 -12.36 -12.71 10.74
C LEU A 123 -13.26 -13.92 10.48
N GLU A 124 -13.43 -14.33 9.22
CA GLU A 124 -14.16 -15.55 8.86
C GLU A 124 -13.48 -16.80 9.43
N ILE A 125 -12.14 -16.90 9.36
CA ILE A 125 -11.39 -17.99 10.00
C ILE A 125 -11.65 -18.01 11.51
N LEU A 126 -11.65 -16.85 12.16
CA LEU A 126 -11.95 -16.73 13.58
C LEU A 126 -13.39 -17.19 13.91
N LEU A 127 -14.38 -16.81 13.09
CA LEU A 127 -15.76 -17.28 13.21
C LEU A 127 -15.87 -18.79 12.98
N ALA A 128 -15.11 -19.32 12.03
CA ALA A 128 -15.07 -20.74 11.72
C ALA A 128 -14.55 -21.58 12.88
N PHE A 129 -13.57 -21.09 13.65
CA PHE A 129 -13.16 -21.76 14.89
C PHE A 129 -14.32 -21.85 15.91
N GLY A 130 -15.10 -20.78 16.09
CA GLY A 130 -16.30 -20.82 16.94
C GLY A 130 -17.37 -21.79 16.43
N ASN A 131 -17.64 -21.79 15.13
CA ASN A 131 -18.59 -22.73 14.50
C ASN A 131 -18.10 -24.18 14.62
N HIS A 132 -16.79 -24.42 14.45
CA HIS A 132 -16.18 -25.73 14.59
C HIS A 132 -16.39 -26.31 15.99
N VAL A 133 -16.23 -25.49 17.04
CA VAL A 133 -16.52 -25.89 18.43
C VAL A 133 -17.99 -26.32 18.59
N ALA A 134 -18.93 -25.56 18.02
CA ALA A 134 -20.35 -25.90 18.07
C ALA A 134 -20.63 -27.28 17.43
N LEU A 135 -20.01 -27.54 16.27
CA LEU A 135 -20.13 -28.81 15.55
C LEU A 135 -19.47 -29.99 16.29
N GLU A 136 -18.29 -29.79 16.89
CA GLU A 136 -17.64 -30.83 17.70
C GLU A 136 -18.52 -31.25 18.88
N VAL A 137 -19.11 -30.29 19.60
CA VAL A 137 -19.99 -30.58 20.75
C VAL A 137 -21.29 -31.25 20.30
N GLU A 138 -21.90 -30.82 19.20
CA GLU A 138 -23.09 -31.46 18.66
C GLU A 138 -22.83 -32.91 18.24
N LYS A 139 -21.69 -33.19 17.60
CA LYS A 139 -21.25 -34.55 17.27
C LYS A 139 -21.07 -35.40 18.54
N LYS A 140 -20.39 -34.89 19.57
CA LYS A 140 -20.25 -35.60 20.86
C LYS A 140 -21.61 -35.95 21.48
N ARG A 141 -22.61 -35.06 21.39
CA ARG A 141 -23.98 -35.31 21.88
C ARG A 141 -24.70 -36.41 21.10
N LYS A 142 -24.50 -36.49 19.78
CA LYS A 142 -25.17 -37.49 18.93
C LYS A 142 -24.60 -38.90 19.07
N TYR A 143 -23.29 -39.02 19.31
CA TYR A 143 -22.59 -40.31 19.36
C TYR A 143 -22.43 -40.90 20.77
N SER A 144 -22.78 -40.15 21.83
CA SER A 144 -22.68 -40.64 23.20
C SER A 144 -24.02 -41.14 23.72
N SER A 145 -24.11 -42.44 23.95
CA SER A 145 -25.29 -43.17 24.42
C SER A 145 -25.68 -42.83 25.87
N GLU A 146 -24.80 -42.17 26.63
CA GLU A 146 -25.01 -41.79 28.02
C GLU A 146 -24.55 -40.35 28.25
N LYS A 147 -25.22 -39.65 29.18
CA LYS A 147 -25.04 -38.23 29.52
C LYS A 147 -23.55 -37.84 29.61
N THR A 148 -22.99 -37.38 28.51
CA THR A 148 -21.64 -36.81 28.52
C THR A 148 -21.76 -35.48 29.26
N VAL A 149 -21.07 -35.37 30.39
CA VAL A 149 -20.95 -34.11 31.14
C VAL A 149 -20.15 -33.16 30.26
N ILE A 150 -20.84 -32.40 29.41
CA ILE A 150 -20.23 -31.31 28.66
C ILE A 150 -19.97 -30.22 29.67
N ASN A 151 -18.68 -29.96 29.95
CA ASN A 151 -18.31 -28.79 30.72
C ASN A 151 -18.86 -27.55 29.99
N GLN A 152 -19.57 -26.67 30.70
CA GLN A 152 -20.18 -25.47 30.09
C GLN A 152 -19.14 -24.64 29.31
N GLY A 153 -17.91 -24.63 29.83
CA GLY A 153 -16.74 -24.03 29.23
C GLY A 153 -16.43 -24.48 27.79
N GLU A 154 -16.72 -25.72 27.40
CA GLU A 154 -16.46 -26.23 26.03
C GLU A 154 -17.23 -25.45 24.97
N LEU A 155 -18.34 -24.80 25.33
CA LEU A 155 -19.15 -24.00 24.41
C LEU A 155 -18.80 -22.51 24.45
N ASN A 156 -17.85 -22.07 25.29
CA ASN A 156 -17.56 -20.65 25.48
C ASN A 156 -17.17 -19.95 24.19
N LEU A 157 -16.37 -20.59 23.32
CA LEU A 157 -15.99 -19.98 22.03
C LEU A 157 -17.15 -19.97 21.03
N ALA A 158 -17.95 -21.04 21.00
CA ALA A 158 -19.13 -21.14 20.15
C ALA A 158 -20.22 -20.10 20.52
N LYS A 159 -20.30 -19.74 21.81
CA LYS A 159 -21.24 -18.75 22.36
C LYS A 159 -20.63 -17.37 22.61
N ASN A 160 -19.39 -17.15 22.17
CA ASN A 160 -18.67 -15.90 22.39
C ASN A 160 -19.48 -14.71 21.88
N LYS A 161 -19.72 -13.72 22.74
CA LYS A 161 -20.61 -12.59 22.47
C LYS A 161 -20.09 -11.71 21.34
N ILE A 162 -18.78 -11.49 21.27
CA ILE A 162 -18.12 -10.70 20.22
C ILE A 162 -18.29 -11.38 18.85
N LEU A 163 -17.98 -12.68 18.77
CA LEU A 163 -18.14 -13.47 17.53
C LEU A 163 -19.60 -13.56 17.09
N THR A 164 -20.53 -13.68 18.04
CA THR A 164 -21.96 -13.72 17.74
C THR A 164 -22.47 -12.39 17.18
N LYS A 165 -22.09 -11.26 17.79
CA LYS A 165 -22.43 -9.93 17.27
C LYS A 165 -21.82 -9.69 15.88
N LEU A 166 -20.56 -10.09 15.67
CA LEU A 166 -19.91 -10.02 14.35
C LEU A 166 -20.66 -10.83 13.29
N LYS A 167 -20.95 -12.11 13.58
CA LYS A 167 -21.67 -13.02 12.68
C LYS A 167 -23.06 -12.49 12.31
N ASN A 168 -23.70 -11.72 13.19
CA ASN A 168 -25.05 -11.21 12.98
C ASN A 168 -25.08 -9.81 12.35
N SER A 169 -23.96 -9.10 12.26
CA SER A 169 -23.88 -7.77 11.62
C SER A 169 -24.25 -7.83 10.14
N PRO A 170 -25.26 -7.07 9.69
CA PRO A 170 -25.60 -6.94 8.27
C PRO A 170 -24.44 -6.35 7.45
N GLU A 171 -23.72 -5.39 8.02
CA GLU A 171 -22.57 -4.72 7.39
C GLU A 171 -21.47 -5.73 7.09
N PHE A 172 -21.09 -6.54 8.09
CA PHE A 172 -20.09 -7.61 7.93
C PHE A 172 -20.49 -8.57 6.82
N LYS A 173 -21.71 -9.11 6.86
CA LYS A 173 -22.21 -10.03 5.82
C LYS A 173 -22.16 -9.41 4.42
N SER A 174 -22.61 -8.16 4.29
CA SER A 174 -22.60 -7.45 3.00
C SER A 174 -21.18 -7.24 2.47
N ALA A 175 -20.21 -6.97 3.36
CA ALA A 175 -18.81 -6.80 3.02
C ALA A 175 -18.15 -8.12 2.60
N THR A 176 -18.40 -9.22 3.32
CA THR A 176 -17.92 -10.56 2.96
C THR A 176 -18.40 -10.97 1.55
N ILE A 177 -19.68 -10.72 1.24
CA ILE A 177 -20.25 -11.02 -0.08
C ILE A 177 -19.62 -10.13 -1.16
N ARG A 178 -19.55 -8.82 -0.93
CA ARG A 178 -18.99 -7.85 -1.89
C ARG A 178 -17.53 -8.15 -2.23
N GLN A 179 -16.75 -8.54 -1.22
CA GLN A 179 -15.33 -8.84 -1.36
C GLN A 179 -15.06 -10.32 -1.69
N MET A 180 -16.10 -11.14 -1.86
CA MET A 180 -15.98 -12.59 -2.15
C MET A 180 -15.05 -13.31 -1.14
N ALA A 181 -15.13 -12.95 0.13
CA ALA A 181 -14.28 -13.48 1.19
C ALA A 181 -14.86 -14.78 1.79
N ASN A 182 -14.94 -15.84 0.98
CA ASN A 182 -15.49 -17.14 1.40
C ASN A 182 -14.39 -18.15 1.78
N ILE A 183 -14.58 -18.87 2.89
CA ILE A 183 -13.69 -19.89 3.44
C ILE A 183 -14.28 -21.31 3.40
N ASP A 184 -15.33 -21.57 2.61
CA ASP A 184 -16.00 -22.88 2.52
C ASP A 184 -15.03 -24.02 2.18
N ASP A 185 -14.00 -23.73 1.37
CA ASP A 185 -12.98 -24.71 0.98
C ASP A 185 -11.98 -25.04 2.10
N LEU A 186 -12.03 -24.37 3.26
CA LEU A 186 -11.09 -24.54 4.37
C LEU A 186 -11.58 -25.47 5.48
N GLU A 187 -12.63 -26.28 5.28
CA GLU A 187 -13.19 -27.10 6.37
C GLU A 187 -12.14 -27.99 7.06
N LEU A 188 -11.25 -28.61 6.29
CA LEU A 188 -10.21 -29.49 6.81
C LEU A 188 -9.12 -28.69 7.54
N GLU A 189 -8.64 -27.62 6.93
CA GLU A 189 -7.63 -26.71 7.47
C GLU A 189 -8.11 -26.09 8.78
N ILE A 190 -9.36 -25.63 8.86
CA ILE A 190 -9.94 -25.08 10.08
C ILE A 190 -9.91 -26.11 11.21
N LYS A 191 -10.27 -27.37 10.92
CA LYS A 191 -10.22 -28.45 11.92
C LYS A 191 -8.78 -28.72 12.39
N GLU A 192 -7.83 -28.77 11.47
CA GLU A 192 -6.42 -29.00 11.78
C GLU A 192 -5.82 -27.84 12.57
N TRP A 193 -6.01 -26.60 12.10
CA TRP A 193 -5.52 -25.40 12.76
C TRP A 193 -6.14 -25.21 14.15
N PHE A 194 -7.43 -25.53 14.30
CA PHE A 194 -8.08 -25.49 15.60
C PHE A 194 -7.46 -26.50 16.57
N ARG A 195 -7.28 -27.75 16.12
CA ARG A 195 -6.67 -28.83 16.92
C ARG A 195 -5.24 -28.50 17.32
N ASP A 196 -4.44 -28.01 16.37
CA ASP A 196 -2.99 -27.91 16.53
C ASP A 196 -2.54 -26.58 17.13
N TYR A 197 -3.34 -25.52 17.02
CA TYR A 197 -2.93 -24.17 17.44
C TYR A 197 -3.91 -23.46 18.38
N VAL A 198 -5.23 -23.69 18.26
CA VAL A 198 -6.20 -23.06 19.17
C VAL A 198 -6.37 -23.87 20.46
N LYS A 199 -6.62 -25.20 20.37
CA LYS A 199 -6.75 -26.07 21.55
C LYS A 199 -5.54 -26.02 22.52
N PRO A 200 -4.28 -26.00 22.07
CA PRO A 200 -3.15 -25.95 22.98
C PRO A 200 -2.85 -24.54 23.53
N LEU A 201 -3.49 -23.49 23.01
CA LEU A 201 -3.24 -22.11 23.45
C LEU A 201 -3.60 -21.93 24.94
N GLU A 202 -2.64 -21.45 25.73
CA GLU A 202 -2.82 -21.32 27.19
C GLU A 202 -3.97 -20.36 27.57
N SER A 203 -4.12 -19.24 26.85
CA SER A 203 -5.27 -18.34 27.07
C SER A 203 -6.60 -18.98 26.68
N TYR A 204 -6.63 -19.88 25.69
CA TYR A 204 -7.82 -20.64 25.36
C TYR A 204 -8.17 -21.65 26.46
N LYS A 205 -7.19 -22.38 26.99
CA LYS A 205 -7.39 -23.31 28.11
C LYS A 205 -7.92 -22.57 29.36
N ALA A 206 -7.37 -21.40 29.66
CA ALA A 206 -7.85 -20.56 30.76
C ALA A 206 -9.30 -20.11 30.54
N TYR A 207 -9.63 -19.70 29.32
CA TYR A 207 -10.97 -19.28 28.92
C TYR A 207 -12.02 -20.41 29.01
N LEU A 208 -11.62 -21.68 28.83
CA LEU A 208 -12.51 -22.85 29.04
C LEU A 208 -12.87 -23.10 30.51
N ILE A 209 -12.14 -22.53 31.47
CA ILE A 209 -12.40 -22.71 32.91
C ILE A 209 -13.45 -21.71 33.41
N ILE A 210 -13.66 -20.61 32.68
CA ILE A 210 -14.61 -19.55 33.05
C ILE A 210 -16.04 -20.05 32.83
N GLU A 211 -16.85 -20.12 33.89
CA GLU A 211 -18.25 -20.59 33.79
C GLU A 211 -19.14 -19.61 33.01
N GLU A 212 -19.00 -18.31 33.30
CA GLU A 212 -19.74 -17.24 32.62
C GLU A 212 -18.78 -16.14 32.13
N PRO A 213 -18.23 -16.27 30.90
CA PRO A 213 -17.33 -15.26 30.34
C PRO A 213 -17.97 -13.87 30.29
N SER A 214 -17.24 -12.87 30.76
CA SER A 214 -17.59 -11.46 30.58
C SER A 214 -17.35 -11.02 29.12
N LEU A 215 -17.82 -9.81 28.76
CA LEU A 215 -17.52 -9.25 27.45
C LEU A 215 -16.01 -9.03 27.25
N GLU A 216 -15.28 -8.75 28.34
CA GLU A 216 -13.82 -8.60 28.30
C GLU A 216 -13.15 -9.94 28.00
N ASP A 217 -13.52 -11.01 28.72
CA ASP A 217 -12.97 -12.35 28.50
C ASP A 217 -13.20 -12.82 27.06
N ASP A 218 -14.41 -12.58 26.54
CA ASP A 218 -14.80 -12.89 25.17
C ASP A 218 -13.97 -12.13 24.13
N PHE A 219 -13.67 -10.85 24.39
CA PHE A 219 -12.82 -10.05 23.54
C PHE A 219 -11.36 -10.49 23.60
N GLU A 220 -10.82 -10.70 24.80
CA GLU A 220 -9.42 -11.07 25.01
C GLU A 220 -9.09 -12.38 24.30
N ILE A 221 -9.94 -13.41 24.41
CA ILE A 221 -9.68 -14.67 23.73
C ILE A 221 -9.77 -14.53 22.21
N ALA A 222 -10.73 -13.75 21.70
CA ALA A 222 -10.88 -13.53 20.26
C ALA A 222 -9.67 -12.79 19.68
N ASP A 223 -9.20 -11.75 20.38
CA ASP A 223 -8.01 -10.97 20.02
C ASP A 223 -6.72 -11.80 20.16
N ASP A 224 -6.64 -12.68 21.17
CA ASP A 224 -5.51 -13.59 21.34
C ASP A 224 -5.43 -14.63 20.23
N ILE A 225 -6.53 -15.30 19.88
CA ILE A 225 -6.57 -16.24 18.75
C ILE A 225 -6.19 -15.51 17.46
N LEU A 226 -6.74 -14.31 17.24
CA LEU A 226 -6.38 -13.49 16.08
C LEU A 226 -4.87 -13.22 16.04
N LYS A 227 -4.29 -12.71 17.12
CA LYS A 227 -2.88 -12.26 17.15
C LYS A 227 -1.87 -13.39 17.25
N LYS A 228 -2.12 -14.40 18.08
CA LYS A 228 -1.19 -15.48 18.43
C LYS A 228 -1.37 -16.74 17.60
N VAL A 229 -2.52 -16.90 16.93
CA VAL A 229 -2.77 -18.02 16.02
C VAL A 229 -2.80 -17.50 14.57
N ILE A 230 -3.84 -16.75 14.20
CA ILE A 230 -4.08 -16.36 12.80
C ILE A 230 -2.93 -15.54 12.19
N PHE A 231 -2.39 -14.57 12.94
CA PHE A 231 -1.29 -13.70 12.46
C PHE A 231 0.11 -14.14 12.90
N LYS A 232 0.27 -15.36 13.44
CA LYS A 232 1.56 -15.83 13.95
C LYS A 232 1.99 -17.20 13.43
N ILE A 233 1.04 -18.11 13.19
CA ILE A 233 1.33 -19.48 12.77
C ILE A 233 1.57 -19.55 11.26
N ASP A 234 2.72 -20.09 10.86
CA ASP A 234 3.15 -20.12 9.45
C ASP A 234 2.16 -20.86 8.54
N ALA A 235 1.54 -21.96 9.01
CA ALA A 235 0.52 -22.67 8.25
C ALA A 235 -0.65 -21.78 7.82
N ILE A 236 -1.10 -20.87 8.71
CA ILE A 236 -2.17 -19.92 8.42
C ILE A 236 -1.64 -18.73 7.62
N LEU A 237 -0.41 -18.28 7.88
CA LEU A 237 0.21 -17.19 7.13
C LEU A 237 0.46 -17.57 5.65
N ASN A 238 0.70 -18.84 5.35
CA ASN A 238 0.83 -19.33 3.99
C ASN A 238 -0.46 -19.16 3.19
N TYR A 239 -1.62 -19.44 3.80
CA TYR A 239 -2.93 -19.19 3.17
C TYR A 239 -3.11 -17.73 2.73
N PHE A 240 -2.67 -16.77 3.55
CA PHE A 240 -2.70 -15.35 3.17
C PHE A 240 -1.65 -15.00 2.11
N SER A 241 -0.46 -15.59 2.19
CA SER A 241 0.63 -15.36 1.24
C SER A 241 0.28 -15.84 -0.18
N GLU A 242 -0.49 -16.92 -0.30
CA GLU A 242 -1.00 -17.41 -1.58
C GLU A 242 -1.99 -16.44 -2.23
N LYS A 243 -2.72 -15.65 -1.43
CA LYS A 243 -3.70 -14.66 -1.93
C LYS A 243 -3.07 -13.28 -2.19
N ASP A 244 -1.99 -12.97 -1.49
CA ASP A 244 -1.32 -11.68 -1.56
C ASP A 244 0.20 -11.83 -1.66
N LEU A 245 0.74 -11.55 -2.84
CA LEU A 245 2.18 -11.55 -3.10
C LEU A 245 2.94 -10.56 -2.20
N ASN A 246 2.24 -9.53 -1.69
CA ASN A 246 2.81 -8.50 -0.81
C ASN A 246 2.48 -8.74 0.68
N TRP A 247 2.17 -9.99 1.06
CA TRP A 247 1.68 -10.31 2.40
C TRP A 247 2.62 -9.86 3.52
N THR A 248 3.94 -9.97 3.33
CA THR A 248 4.93 -9.54 4.32
C THR A 248 4.72 -8.09 4.78
N GLU A 249 4.33 -7.21 3.86
CA GLU A 249 4.06 -5.80 4.15
C GLU A 249 2.63 -5.60 4.68
N ASN A 250 1.67 -6.25 4.04
CA ASN A 250 0.25 -6.08 4.32
C ASN A 250 -0.20 -6.76 5.63
N LYS A 251 0.53 -7.76 6.11
CA LYS A 251 0.22 -8.53 7.33
C LYS A 251 -0.06 -7.64 8.54
N SER A 252 0.77 -6.62 8.75
CA SER A 252 0.63 -5.70 9.89
C SER A 252 -0.65 -4.87 9.79
N VAL A 253 -0.97 -4.41 8.59
CA VAL A 253 -2.19 -3.64 8.28
C VAL A 253 -3.42 -4.52 8.47
N VAL A 254 -3.44 -5.69 7.84
CA VAL A 254 -4.56 -6.64 7.90
C VAL A 254 -4.83 -7.06 9.35
N ARG A 255 -3.77 -7.33 10.14
CA ARG A 255 -3.87 -7.58 11.58
C ARG A 255 -4.50 -6.42 12.33
N SER A 256 -4.04 -5.19 12.07
CA SER A 256 -4.57 -4.00 12.73
C SER A 256 -6.04 -3.77 12.39
N LEU A 257 -6.45 -4.04 11.15
CA LEU A 257 -7.84 -3.91 10.70
C LEU A 257 -8.74 -4.92 11.41
N ALA A 258 -8.37 -6.19 11.39
CA ALA A 258 -9.13 -7.24 12.07
C ALA A 258 -9.23 -7.00 13.59
N SER A 259 -8.12 -6.59 14.22
CA SER A 259 -8.12 -6.26 15.67
C SER A 259 -9.04 -5.06 15.97
N LYS A 260 -9.08 -4.06 15.08
CA LYS A 260 -9.94 -2.89 15.23
C LYS A 260 -11.42 -3.25 15.12
N VAL A 261 -11.78 -4.20 14.28
CA VAL A 261 -13.17 -4.71 14.19
C VAL A 261 -13.60 -5.29 15.53
N LEU A 262 -12.80 -6.19 16.11
CA LEU A 262 -13.11 -6.79 17.42
C LEU A 262 -13.24 -5.72 18.51
N LYS A 263 -12.34 -4.73 18.50
CA LYS A 263 -12.35 -3.62 19.46
C LYS A 263 -13.60 -2.75 19.32
N ASN A 264 -13.98 -2.40 18.09
CA ASN A 264 -15.19 -1.62 17.82
C ASN A 264 -16.45 -2.33 18.32
N ILE A 265 -16.54 -3.66 18.11
CA ILE A 265 -17.68 -4.46 18.62
C ILE A 265 -17.75 -4.40 20.14
N LYS A 266 -16.61 -4.52 20.81
CA LYS A 266 -16.55 -4.43 22.27
C LYS A 266 -16.99 -3.05 22.77
N GLU A 267 -16.45 -1.98 22.19
CA GLU A 267 -16.74 -0.60 22.60
C GLU A 267 -18.19 -0.19 22.33
N ASN A 268 -18.79 -0.70 21.26
CA ASN A 268 -20.15 -0.36 20.82
C ASN A 268 -21.13 -1.54 20.96
N PHE A 269 -20.91 -2.44 21.93
CA PHE A 269 -21.64 -3.71 22.00
C PHE A 269 -23.17 -3.56 22.08
N GLU A 270 -23.63 -2.54 22.81
CA GLU A 270 -25.06 -2.25 23.00
C GLU A 270 -25.72 -1.48 21.85
N VAL A 271 -24.92 -0.91 20.94
CA VAL A 271 -25.45 -0.17 19.79
C VAL A 271 -25.68 -1.15 18.63
N ASP A 272 -26.83 -1.05 17.99
CA ASP A 272 -27.09 -1.71 16.71
C ASP A 272 -26.61 -0.77 15.59
N GLY A 273 -25.51 -1.13 14.94
CA GLY A 273 -24.90 -0.38 13.83
C GLY A 273 -23.38 -0.28 13.89
N GLU A 274 -22.76 -0.05 12.71
CA GLU A 274 -21.32 0.18 12.43
C GLU A 274 -20.31 -0.69 13.22
N VAL A 275 -20.33 -1.99 12.95
CA VAL A 275 -19.31 -2.95 13.44
C VAL A 275 -18.00 -2.86 12.65
N LEU A 276 -18.11 -2.60 11.35
CA LEU A 276 -16.95 -2.49 10.47
C LEU A 276 -16.26 -1.14 10.65
N PRO A 277 -14.91 -1.10 10.63
CA PRO A 277 -14.20 0.15 10.47
C PRO A 277 -14.71 0.86 9.20
N GLU A 278 -14.89 2.20 9.25
CA GLU A 278 -15.29 3.06 8.11
C GLU A 278 -14.58 2.75 6.77
N ILE A 279 -13.38 2.18 6.91
CA ILE A 279 -12.51 1.52 5.93
C ILE A 279 -13.27 0.68 4.90
N ALA A 280 -14.30 -0.07 5.31
CA ALA A 280 -15.09 -0.91 4.43
C ALA A 280 -16.22 -0.15 3.71
N ILE A 281 -16.55 1.05 4.19
CA ILE A 281 -17.75 1.81 3.80
C ILE A 281 -17.41 2.79 2.66
N ASN A 282 -16.24 3.44 2.69
CA ASN A 282 -15.86 4.50 1.73
C ASN A 282 -14.73 4.11 0.74
N TRP A 283 -14.63 2.83 0.37
CA TRP A 283 -13.57 2.37 -0.55
C TRP A 283 -13.51 3.20 -1.85
N GLU A 284 -14.64 3.65 -2.39
CA GLU A 284 -14.65 4.41 -3.64
C GLU A 284 -13.95 5.78 -3.51
N GLU A 285 -14.20 6.52 -2.43
CA GLU A 285 -13.51 7.79 -2.14
C GLU A 285 -12.02 7.58 -1.86
N ASP A 286 -11.70 6.52 -1.11
CA ASP A 286 -10.32 6.16 -0.78
C ASP A 286 -9.54 5.70 -2.02
N LYS A 287 -10.20 4.99 -2.94
CA LYS A 287 -9.68 4.58 -4.26
C LYS A 287 -9.41 5.79 -5.14
N GLU A 288 -10.35 6.74 -5.21
CA GLU A 288 -10.15 7.99 -5.94
C GLU A 288 -8.95 8.77 -5.37
N PHE A 289 -8.87 8.94 -4.05
CA PHE A 289 -7.72 9.55 -3.40
C PHE A 289 -6.41 8.85 -3.81
N PHE A 290 -6.40 7.52 -3.79
CA PHE A 290 -5.23 6.71 -4.05
C PHE A 290 -4.75 6.80 -5.51
N GLN A 291 -5.68 6.76 -6.47
CA GLN A 291 -5.37 6.97 -7.88
C GLN A 291 -4.88 8.39 -8.13
N ASN A 292 -5.55 9.39 -7.56
CA ASN A 292 -5.20 10.79 -7.77
C ASN A 292 -3.83 11.13 -7.19
N ILE A 293 -3.47 10.64 -6.00
CA ILE A 293 -2.16 10.97 -5.42
C ILE A 293 -1.02 10.39 -6.24
N PHE A 294 -1.19 9.20 -6.83
CA PHE A 294 -0.21 8.60 -7.74
C PHE A 294 -0.13 9.38 -9.05
N ASN A 295 -1.26 9.53 -9.75
CA ASN A 295 -1.33 10.17 -11.07
C ASN A 295 -0.82 11.60 -11.03
N LEU A 296 -1.33 12.41 -10.09
CA LEU A 296 -0.96 13.82 -9.97
C LEU A 296 0.50 13.99 -9.54
N THR A 297 1.06 13.05 -8.77
CA THR A 297 2.49 13.13 -8.40
C THR A 297 3.40 12.87 -9.58
N VAL A 298 3.04 11.92 -10.46
CA VAL A 298 3.77 11.68 -11.71
C VAL A 298 3.61 12.87 -12.67
N GLU A 299 2.40 13.41 -12.80
CA GLU A 299 2.12 14.57 -13.67
C GLU A 299 2.88 15.83 -13.22
N ASN A 300 2.99 16.06 -11.90
CA ASN A 300 3.68 17.21 -11.34
C ASN A 300 5.16 16.93 -11.01
N ASP A 301 5.72 15.80 -11.44
CA ASP A 301 7.05 15.33 -11.03
C ASP A 301 8.14 16.38 -11.31
N ASP A 302 8.21 16.89 -12.55
CA ASP A 302 9.22 17.86 -12.96
C ASP A 302 9.09 19.19 -12.21
N ILE A 303 7.87 19.70 -12.08
CA ILE A 303 7.57 20.95 -11.36
C ILE A 303 7.96 20.83 -9.89
N ASN A 304 7.63 19.70 -9.27
CA ASN A 304 7.94 19.45 -7.86
C ASN A 304 9.45 19.24 -7.66
N LYS A 305 10.13 18.52 -8.55
CA LYS A 305 11.59 18.33 -8.53
C LYS A 305 12.33 19.66 -8.63
N ASP A 306 11.90 20.54 -9.52
CA ASP A 306 12.46 21.90 -9.65
C ASP A 306 12.22 22.75 -8.41
N LEU A 307 11.03 22.70 -7.82
CA LEU A 307 10.70 23.42 -6.59
C LEU A 307 11.57 22.92 -5.43
N ILE A 308 11.73 21.60 -5.29
CA ILE A 308 12.59 20.98 -4.27
C ILE A 308 14.03 21.43 -4.49
N ALA A 309 14.56 21.32 -5.71
CA ALA A 309 15.95 21.68 -6.05
C ALA A 309 16.27 23.15 -5.73
N LYS A 310 15.36 24.08 -6.01
CA LYS A 310 15.52 25.51 -5.68
C LYS A 310 15.62 25.79 -4.17
N ARG A 311 15.04 24.92 -3.34
CA ARG A 311 15.02 25.07 -1.88
C ARG A 311 16.05 24.22 -1.15
N THR A 312 16.70 23.31 -1.88
CA THR A 312 17.79 22.47 -1.37
C THR A 312 19.16 22.94 -1.84
N GLN A 313 19.33 24.16 -2.36
CA GLN A 313 20.63 24.67 -2.82
C GLN A 313 21.75 24.68 -1.75
N ASN A 314 21.38 24.82 -0.47
CA ASN A 314 22.33 24.74 0.66
C ASN A 314 22.55 23.29 1.15
N TRP A 315 21.84 22.34 0.57
CA TRP A 315 21.96 20.92 0.83
C TRP A 315 22.67 20.27 -0.36
N ASP A 316 23.49 19.27 -0.09
CA ASP A 316 24.10 18.47 -1.16
C ASP A 316 22.97 17.73 -1.91
N ILE A 317 22.48 18.31 -3.02
CA ILE A 317 21.34 17.78 -3.80
C ILE A 317 21.64 16.37 -4.32
N GLU A 318 22.91 16.08 -4.60
CA GLU A 318 23.41 14.75 -4.97
C GLU A 318 23.32 13.72 -3.84
N ARG A 319 23.17 14.17 -2.57
CA ARG A 319 23.04 13.29 -1.40
C ARG A 319 21.60 13.12 -0.90
N ILE A 320 20.61 13.76 -1.52
CA ILE A 320 19.21 13.56 -1.14
C ILE A 320 18.78 12.18 -1.65
N ALA A 321 18.39 11.31 -0.71
CA ALA A 321 17.89 9.99 -1.04
C ALA A 321 16.71 10.08 -2.00
N GLN A 322 16.66 9.18 -2.99
CA GLN A 322 15.54 9.12 -3.95
C GLN A 322 14.19 9.01 -3.23
N THR A 323 14.16 8.28 -2.11
CA THR A 323 13.00 8.16 -1.22
C THR A 323 12.52 9.52 -0.71
N ASP A 324 13.42 10.41 -0.30
CA ASP A 324 13.06 11.73 0.23
C ASP A 324 12.49 12.62 -0.86
N LYS A 325 13.03 12.56 -2.08
CA LYS A 325 12.49 13.29 -3.24
C LYS A 325 11.05 12.88 -3.52
N ILE A 326 10.74 11.59 -3.50
CA ILE A 326 9.37 11.07 -3.72
C ILE A 326 8.46 11.51 -2.58
N ILE A 327 8.88 11.37 -1.32
CA ILE A 327 8.09 11.79 -0.15
C ILE A 327 7.74 13.28 -0.23
N LEU A 328 8.71 14.12 -0.58
CA LEU A 328 8.51 15.56 -0.75
C LEU A 328 7.56 15.87 -1.92
N SER A 329 7.76 15.24 -3.08
CA SER A 329 6.89 15.42 -4.25
C SER A 329 5.45 15.03 -3.92
N MET A 330 5.23 13.89 -3.27
CA MET A 330 3.89 13.47 -2.85
C MET A 330 3.26 14.45 -1.86
N ALA A 331 4.02 14.93 -0.88
CA ALA A 331 3.53 15.90 0.10
C ALA A 331 3.12 17.23 -0.58
N ILE A 332 3.93 17.72 -1.52
CA ILE A 332 3.63 18.93 -2.29
C ILE A 332 2.37 18.76 -3.14
N THR A 333 2.27 17.64 -3.87
CA THR A 333 1.06 17.28 -4.63
C THR A 333 -0.16 17.21 -3.72
N GLU A 334 -0.05 16.57 -2.56
CA GLU A 334 -1.18 16.45 -1.64
C GLU A 334 -1.63 17.83 -1.11
N MET A 335 -0.67 18.69 -0.76
CA MET A 335 -0.95 20.05 -0.28
C MET A 335 -1.68 20.88 -1.34
N LYS A 336 -1.26 20.80 -2.61
CA LYS A 336 -1.82 21.60 -3.71
C LYS A 336 -3.16 21.07 -4.21
N ASN A 337 -3.32 19.76 -4.32
CA ASN A 337 -4.42 19.16 -5.08
C ASN A 337 -5.56 18.59 -4.23
N PHE A 338 -5.37 18.42 -2.92
CA PHE A 338 -6.36 17.80 -2.03
C PHE A 338 -6.90 18.83 -1.02
N PRO A 339 -7.95 19.57 -1.39
CA PRO A 339 -8.43 20.70 -0.58
C PRO A 339 -9.02 20.27 0.76
N SER A 340 -9.55 19.04 0.85
CA SER A 340 -10.15 18.48 2.06
C SER A 340 -9.15 18.03 3.13
N ILE A 341 -7.84 18.02 2.82
CA ILE A 341 -6.79 17.57 3.75
C ILE A 341 -6.02 18.78 4.29
N PRO A 342 -6.01 19.02 5.61
CA PRO A 342 -5.26 20.13 6.20
C PRO A 342 -3.75 19.99 5.93
N VAL A 343 -3.08 21.10 5.64
CA VAL A 343 -1.63 21.13 5.35
C VAL A 343 -0.81 20.45 6.47
N LYS A 344 -1.11 20.76 7.73
CA LYS A 344 -0.42 20.19 8.88
C LYS A 344 -0.58 18.66 8.98
N VAL A 345 -1.75 18.14 8.59
CA VAL A 345 -1.99 16.68 8.56
C VAL A 345 -1.12 16.06 7.47
N THR A 346 -1.12 16.62 6.26
CA THR A 346 -0.25 16.17 5.17
C THR A 346 1.21 16.12 5.61
N ILE A 347 1.75 17.20 6.18
CA ILE A 347 3.15 17.26 6.65
C ILE A 347 3.45 16.14 7.66
N ASN A 348 2.61 15.97 8.68
CA ASN A 348 2.80 14.93 9.70
C ASN A 348 2.83 13.51 9.12
N GLU A 349 1.95 13.22 8.16
CA GLU A 349 1.86 11.90 7.53
C GLU A 349 3.12 11.57 6.73
N TYR A 350 3.64 12.52 5.94
CA TYR A 350 4.86 12.29 5.16
C TYR A 350 6.13 12.28 6.01
N ILE A 351 6.15 12.97 7.15
CA ILE A 351 7.21 12.82 8.16
C ILE A 351 7.20 11.39 8.73
N ASP A 352 6.04 10.82 9.04
CA ASP A 352 5.94 9.45 9.54
C ASP A 352 6.41 8.42 8.51
N ILE A 353 6.10 8.64 7.22
CA ILE A 353 6.62 7.82 6.11
C ILE A 353 8.16 7.90 6.06
N SER A 354 8.74 9.10 6.16
CA SER A 354 10.20 9.29 6.10
C SER A 354 10.97 8.55 7.20
N LYS A 355 10.37 8.42 8.41
CA LYS A 355 10.97 7.67 9.52
C LYS A 355 11.11 6.18 9.23
N THR A 356 10.19 5.65 8.42
CA THR A 356 10.08 4.21 8.16
C THR A 356 10.88 3.81 6.93
N TYR A 357 10.87 4.65 5.88
CA TYR A 357 11.37 4.30 4.56
C TYR A 357 12.64 5.05 4.13
N SER A 358 13.15 5.96 4.96
CA SER A 358 14.36 6.72 4.63
C SER A 358 15.38 6.73 5.77
N THR A 359 16.33 7.66 5.72
CA THR A 359 17.45 7.72 6.65
C THR A 359 17.04 8.31 8.00
N PRO A 360 17.78 8.06 9.10
CA PRO A 360 17.49 8.67 10.40
C PRO A 360 17.46 10.21 10.39
N LYS A 361 18.17 10.84 9.45
CA LYS A 361 18.20 12.31 9.28
C LYS A 361 17.03 12.83 8.44
N SER A 362 16.37 11.99 7.65
CA SER A 362 15.31 12.38 6.71
C SER A 362 14.11 13.00 7.41
N LYS A 363 13.77 12.56 8.64
CA LYS A 363 12.68 13.16 9.44
C LYS A 363 12.84 14.69 9.58
N GLN A 364 14.03 15.15 9.96
CA GLN A 364 14.29 16.57 10.21
C GLN A 364 14.35 17.36 8.90
N PHE A 365 14.96 16.75 7.88
CA PHE A 365 15.05 17.32 6.54
C PHE A 365 13.67 17.51 5.90
N VAL A 366 12.86 16.46 5.85
CA VAL A 366 11.49 16.49 5.28
C VAL A 366 10.63 17.50 6.02
N ASN A 367 10.64 17.51 7.36
CA ASN A 367 9.89 18.50 8.14
C ASN A 367 10.32 19.94 7.79
N GLY A 368 11.62 20.23 7.85
CA GLY A 368 12.14 21.58 7.60
C GLY A 368 11.82 22.09 6.19
N LEU A 369 11.94 21.23 5.18
CA LEU A 369 11.67 21.63 3.80
C LEU A 369 10.16 21.82 3.55
N LEU A 370 9.31 20.92 4.06
CA LEU A 370 7.86 21.05 3.91
C LEU A 370 7.31 22.28 4.66
N ASP A 371 7.88 22.65 5.81
CA ASP A 371 7.50 23.88 6.53
C ASP A 371 7.80 25.15 5.70
N VAL A 372 8.91 25.16 4.97
CA VAL A 372 9.27 26.29 4.09
C VAL A 372 8.39 26.31 2.84
N VAL A 373 8.28 25.16 2.15
CA VAL A 373 7.52 25.03 0.91
C VAL A 373 6.03 25.29 1.13
N SER A 374 5.44 24.77 2.22
CA SER A 374 4.03 25.00 2.52
C SER A 374 3.69 26.48 2.69
N LYS A 375 4.52 27.25 3.43
CA LYS A 375 4.33 28.69 3.60
C LYS A 375 4.38 29.44 2.27
N GLU A 376 5.36 29.11 1.43
CA GLU A 376 5.51 29.71 0.10
C GLU A 376 4.31 29.42 -0.81
N LEU A 377 3.89 28.15 -0.88
CA LEU A 377 2.75 27.74 -1.70
C LEU A 377 1.44 28.39 -1.22
N THR A 378 1.27 28.58 0.09
CA THR A 378 0.14 29.32 0.66
C THR A 378 0.20 30.81 0.28
N GLN A 379 1.36 31.45 0.43
CA GLN A 379 1.55 32.87 0.05
C GLN A 379 1.30 33.13 -1.43
N ASN A 380 1.68 32.18 -2.29
CA ASN A 380 1.47 32.25 -3.74
C ASN A 380 0.04 31.85 -4.16
N GLY A 381 -0.86 31.55 -3.22
CA GLY A 381 -2.24 31.16 -3.50
C GLY A 381 -2.41 29.81 -4.19
N GLN A 382 -1.37 28.97 -4.18
CA GLN A 382 -1.32 27.65 -4.81
C GLN A 382 -1.89 26.54 -3.91
N ILE A 383 -2.01 26.80 -2.60
CA ILE A 383 -2.74 25.94 -1.67
C ILE A 383 -4.08 26.59 -1.36
N ARG A 384 -5.17 25.88 -1.68
CA ARG A 384 -6.53 26.27 -1.31
C ARG A 384 -7.19 25.10 -0.59
N LYS A 385 -7.43 25.25 0.71
CA LYS A 385 -8.09 24.21 1.52
C LYS A 385 -9.57 24.54 1.66
N SER A 386 -10.41 23.50 1.65
CA SER A 386 -11.86 23.61 1.82
C SER A 386 -12.40 22.33 2.48
N GLY A 387 -13.34 22.48 3.41
CA GLY A 387 -13.89 21.36 4.19
C GLY A 387 -14.45 21.80 5.54
N ARG A 388 -15.12 20.89 6.26
CA ARG A 388 -15.67 21.19 7.60
C ARG A 388 -14.52 21.64 8.53
N GLY A 389 -14.55 22.90 8.96
CA GLY A 389 -13.55 23.49 9.85
C GLY A 389 -12.26 24.02 9.18
N LEU A 390 -12.21 24.10 7.84
CA LEU A 390 -11.00 24.46 7.08
C LEU A 390 -11.14 25.72 6.21
N LEU A 391 -12.16 26.55 6.45
CA LEU A 391 -12.30 27.85 5.78
C LEU A 391 -11.28 28.85 6.34
N ASP A 392 -10.01 28.67 5.96
CA ASP A 392 -9.01 29.74 5.95
C ASP A 392 -9.00 30.33 4.55
N ASN A 393 -9.97 31.19 4.28
CA ASN A 393 -9.93 32.22 3.24
C ASN A 393 -10.95 33.30 3.62
N LYS A 394 -10.52 34.22 4.48
CA LYS A 394 -11.03 35.58 4.53
C LYS A 394 -9.91 36.52 4.13
#